data_AF-A0A699T8D7-F1
#
_entry.id   AF-A0A699T8D7-F1
#
_cell.length_a   1.000
_cell.length_b   1.000
_cell.length_c   1.000
_cell.angle_alpha   90.00
_cell.angle_beta   90.00
_cell.angle_gamma   90.00
#
_symmetry.space_group_name_H-M   'P 1'
#
loop_
_entity.id
_entity.type
_entity.pdbx_description
1 polymer ?
#
loop_
_entity_poly.entity_id
_entity_poly.type
_entity_poly.pdbx_seq_one_letter_code
_entity_poly.pdbx_strand_id
1 'polypeptide(L)'
;MGNSKKKPHKPKSKDTNQEKLYLLHMDLYGPMRVASVNGKKYILVIVDDYSQFTWVKCLKSKDEAPDFIIKFLKMIQVQIKTYAHQIKTDNGTEFINQTLREYYMKVGISYETSVARSPQQNGIVERRNHTLIEATRTMLIYAKALLFL
;
A
#
# COMPACT_ATOMS: atom_id res chain seq x y z
N MET A 1 19.32 34.67 22.88
CA MET A 1 18.39 33.53 22.77
C MET A 1 17.14 33.99 22.03
N GLY A 2 16.96 33.60 20.78
CA GLY A 2 15.81 33.99 19.96
C GLY A 2 14.83 32.83 19.79
N ASN A 3 13.65 32.93 20.38
CA ASN A 3 12.59 31.94 20.23
C ASN A 3 11.95 32.09 18.84
N SER A 4 12.15 31.10 17.96
CA SER A 4 11.49 31.05 16.65
C SER A 4 10.00 30.73 16.84
N LYS A 5 9.13 31.66 16.46
CA LYS A 5 7.67 31.47 16.48
C LYS A 5 7.30 30.45 15.39
N LYS A 6 6.79 29.29 15.79
CA LYS A 6 6.19 28.30 14.86
C LYS A 6 5.01 28.96 14.14
N LYS A 7 5.07 28.98 12.80
CA LYS A 7 3.94 29.44 11.98
C LYS A 7 2.75 28.50 12.18
N PRO A 8 1.51 29.02 12.28
CA PRO A 8 0.32 28.19 12.37
C PRO A 8 0.18 27.32 11.11
N HIS A 9 -0.18 26.06 11.33
CA HIS A 9 -0.45 25.11 10.25
C HIS A 9 -1.60 25.63 9.38
N LYS A 10 -1.39 25.67 8.05
CA LYS A 10 -2.48 25.97 7.10
C LYS A 10 -3.61 24.93 7.28
N PRO A 11 -4.89 25.36 7.26
CA PRO A 11 -6.01 24.43 7.28
C PRO A 11 -6.00 23.55 6.03
N LYS A 12 -6.42 22.29 6.23
CA LYS A 12 -6.28 21.17 5.30
C LYS A 12 -7.10 21.37 4.01
N SER A 13 -6.61 20.86 2.89
CA SER A 13 -7.49 20.52 1.76
C SER A 13 -8.44 19.41 2.24
N LYS A 14 -9.74 19.53 1.91
CA LYS A 14 -10.73 18.48 2.21
C LYS A 14 -10.27 17.15 1.64
N ASP A 15 -10.43 16.09 2.42
CA ASP A 15 -10.33 14.71 1.94
C ASP A 15 -11.49 14.50 0.95
N THR A 16 -11.20 14.48 -0.35
CA THR A 16 -12.23 14.47 -1.40
C THR A 16 -12.67 13.07 -1.81
N ASN A 17 -11.99 12.03 -1.35
CA ASN A 17 -12.30 10.65 -1.75
C ASN A 17 -13.45 10.12 -0.88
N GLN A 18 -14.67 10.17 -1.41
CA GLN A 18 -15.87 9.65 -0.75
C GLN A 18 -16.27 8.25 -1.23
N GLU A 19 -15.47 7.64 -2.11
CA GLU A 19 -15.82 6.39 -2.79
C GLU A 19 -14.83 5.27 -2.47
N LYS A 20 -15.37 4.08 -2.22
CA LYS A 20 -14.58 2.85 -2.04
C LYS A 20 -13.77 2.57 -3.29
N LEU A 21 -12.53 2.10 -3.10
CA LEU A 21 -11.57 1.78 -4.16
C LEU A 21 -11.15 2.98 -5.01
N TYR A 22 -11.50 4.22 -4.67
CA TYR A 22 -11.03 5.37 -5.43
C TYR A 22 -9.49 5.45 -5.40
N LEU A 23 -8.90 5.35 -4.22
CA LEU A 23 -7.45 5.37 -4.01
C LEU A 23 -7.00 4.13 -3.23
N LEU A 24 -6.12 3.34 -3.84
CA LEU A 24 -5.45 2.22 -3.19
C LEU A 24 -4.00 2.59 -2.89
N HIS A 25 -3.59 2.49 -1.63
CA HIS A 25 -2.19 2.57 -1.22
C HIS A 25 -1.59 1.17 -1.19
N MET A 26 -0.44 0.96 -1.82
CA MET A 26 0.27 -0.32 -1.81
C MET A 26 1.70 -0.16 -1.28
N ASP A 27 2.12 -1.08 -0.44
CA ASP A 27 3.46 -1.11 0.15
C ASP A 27 3.95 -2.56 0.27
N LEU A 28 5.25 -2.78 0.12
CA LEU A 28 5.88 -4.10 0.19
C LEU A 28 6.95 -4.15 1.28
N TYR A 29 6.66 -4.93 2.32
CA TYR A 29 7.57 -5.12 3.44
C TYR A 29 8.43 -6.38 3.27
N GLY A 30 9.73 -6.29 3.58
CA GLY A 30 10.64 -7.43 3.65
C GLY A 30 11.99 -7.21 2.94
N PRO A 31 12.89 -8.21 2.94
CA PRO A 31 12.65 -9.57 3.40
C PRO A 31 12.58 -9.68 4.94
N MET A 32 11.65 -10.49 5.42
CA MET A 32 11.55 -10.86 6.84
C MET A 32 12.73 -11.74 7.24
N ARG A 33 13.18 -11.60 8.49
CA ARG A 33 14.27 -12.43 9.05
C ARG A 33 13.94 -13.92 9.08
N VAL A 34 12.66 -14.24 9.27
CA VAL A 34 12.15 -15.61 9.30
C VAL A 34 11.19 -15.76 8.13
N ALA A 35 11.43 -16.76 7.29
CA ALA A 35 10.50 -17.13 6.24
C ALA A 35 9.34 -17.95 6.82
N SER A 36 8.18 -17.85 6.21
CA SER A 36 7.09 -18.82 6.42
C SER A 36 7.50 -20.23 6.00
N VAL A 37 6.69 -21.23 6.32
CA VAL A 37 6.92 -22.65 5.96
C VAL A 37 7.14 -22.83 4.47
N ASN A 38 6.40 -22.12 3.61
CA ASN A 38 6.61 -22.18 2.15
C ASN A 38 7.64 -21.16 1.62
N GLY A 39 8.51 -20.63 2.49
CA GLY A 39 9.62 -19.75 2.11
C GLY A 39 9.23 -18.32 1.78
N LYS A 40 7.98 -17.90 2.07
CA LYS A 40 7.55 -16.51 1.85
C LYS A 40 8.18 -15.60 2.88
N LYS A 41 8.80 -14.52 2.40
CA LYS A 41 9.58 -13.57 3.21
C LYS A 41 9.20 -12.11 2.96
N TYR A 42 8.25 -11.84 2.06
CA TYR A 42 7.74 -10.50 1.82
C TYR A 42 6.24 -10.44 2.12
N ILE A 43 5.76 -9.26 2.50
CA ILE A 43 4.36 -8.98 2.76
C ILE A 43 3.97 -7.77 1.93
N LEU A 44 3.10 -7.97 0.95
CA LEU A 44 2.42 -6.91 0.21
C LEU A 44 1.17 -6.51 0.98
N VAL A 45 1.01 -5.21 1.22
CA VAL A 45 -0.15 -4.63 1.88
C VAL A 45 -0.83 -3.67 0.92
N ILE A 46 -2.15 -3.79 0.79
CA ILE A 46 -2.99 -2.94 -0.05
C ILE A 46 -4.07 -2.36 0.85
N VAL A 47 -4.16 -1.04 0.90
CA VAL A 47 -5.11 -0.31 1.77
C VAL A 47 -6.03 0.53 0.90
N ASP A 48 -7.33 0.37 1.07
CA ASP A 48 -8.32 1.31 0.52
C ASP A 48 -8.36 2.58 1.37
N ASP A 49 -8.08 3.73 0.75
CA ASP A 49 -7.97 5.02 1.42
C ASP A 49 -9.31 5.45 2.05
N TYR A 50 -10.43 5.15 1.41
CA TYR A 50 -11.75 5.53 1.93
C TYR A 50 -12.21 4.64 3.08
N SER A 51 -12.32 3.33 2.86
CA SER A 51 -12.87 2.40 3.85
C SER A 51 -11.85 1.94 4.90
N GLN A 52 -10.56 2.23 4.68
CA GLN A 52 -9.45 1.70 5.48
C GLN A 52 -9.35 0.16 5.43
N PHE A 53 -10.10 -0.49 4.53
CA PHE A 53 -10.01 -1.94 4.36
C PHE A 53 -8.62 -2.32 3.84
N THR A 54 -8.02 -3.35 4.44
CA THR A 54 -6.65 -3.74 4.16
C THR A 54 -6.56 -5.19 3.74
N TRP A 55 -5.95 -5.42 2.58
CA TRP A 55 -5.59 -6.74 2.08
C TRP A 55 -4.10 -6.99 2.27
N VAL A 56 -3.76 -8.23 2.62
CA VAL A 56 -2.38 -8.63 2.92
C VAL A 56 -2.05 -9.90 2.12
N LYS A 57 -0.88 -9.90 1.48
CA LYS A 57 -0.39 -11.05 0.73
C LYS A 57 1.07 -11.34 1.05
N CYS A 58 1.35 -12.56 1.52
CA CYS A 58 2.72 -13.05 1.66
C CYS A 58 3.28 -13.52 0.30
N LEU A 59 4.50 -13.11 -0.03
CA LEU A 59 5.22 -13.40 -1.27
C LEU A 59 6.61 -14.01 -1.00
N LYS A 60 7.10 -14.84 -1.92
CA LYS A 60 8.44 -15.45 -1.84
C LYS A 60 9.55 -14.51 -2.30
N SER A 61 9.30 -13.77 -3.37
CA SER A 61 10.16 -12.70 -3.88
C SER A 61 9.35 -11.43 -4.14
N LYS A 62 10.04 -10.29 -4.25
CA LYS A 62 9.39 -9.03 -4.64
C LYS A 62 8.86 -9.08 -6.08
N ASP A 63 9.49 -9.89 -6.94
CA ASP A 63 9.11 -10.05 -8.36
C ASP A 63 7.75 -10.73 -8.56
N GLU A 64 7.17 -11.34 -7.52
CA GLU A 64 5.80 -11.88 -7.55
C GLU A 64 4.73 -10.79 -7.40
N ALA A 65 5.09 -9.62 -6.87
CA ALA A 65 4.13 -8.55 -6.57
C ALA A 65 3.36 -8.06 -7.81
N PRO A 66 4.00 -7.80 -8.97
CA PRO A 66 3.32 -7.30 -10.17
C PRO A 66 2.18 -8.19 -10.64
N ASP A 67 2.46 -9.48 -10.80
CA ASP A 67 1.49 -10.48 -11.26
C ASP A 67 0.34 -10.62 -10.26
N PHE A 68 0.65 -10.58 -8.96
CA PHE A 68 -0.37 -10.63 -7.93
C PHE A 68 -1.25 -9.38 -7.95
N ILE A 69 -0.67 -8.17 -8.05
CA ILE A 69 -1.42 -6.90 -8.09
C ILE A 69 -2.40 -6.89 -9.26
N ILE A 70 -1.97 -7.30 -10.45
CA ILE A 70 -2.84 -7.37 -11.63
C ILE A 70 -4.00 -8.35 -11.38
N LYS A 71 -3.72 -9.54 -10.84
CA LYS A 71 -4.75 -10.55 -10.51
C LYS A 71 -5.71 -10.02 -9.43
N PHE A 72 -5.18 -9.36 -8.41
CA PHE A 72 -5.96 -8.74 -7.33
C PHE A 72 -6.91 -7.68 -7.89
N LEU A 73 -6.42 -6.73 -8.69
CA LEU A 73 -7.24 -5.67 -9.28
C LEU A 73 -8.38 -6.23 -10.14
N LYS A 74 -8.12 -7.26 -10.95
CA LYS A 74 -9.16 -7.95 -11.72
C LYS A 74 -10.19 -8.62 -10.82
N MET A 75 -9.75 -9.27 -9.75
CA MET A 75 -10.62 -9.95 -8.80
C MET A 75 -11.54 -8.97 -8.07
N ILE A 76 -11.01 -7.88 -7.53
CA ILE A 76 -11.82 -6.89 -6.79
C ILE A 76 -12.82 -6.19 -7.72
N GLN A 77 -12.43 -5.94 -8.97
CA GLN A 77 -13.29 -5.34 -9.97
C GLN A 77 -14.53 -6.19 -10.23
N VAL A 78 -14.36 -7.52 -10.34
CA VAL A 78 -15.47 -8.46 -10.52
C VAL A 78 -16.31 -8.57 -9.25
N GLN A 79 -15.68 -8.65 -8.08
CA GLN A 79 -16.38 -8.85 -6.81
C GLN A 79 -17.19 -7.62 -6.35
N ILE A 80 -16.61 -6.43 -6.47
CA ILE A 80 -17.17 -5.18 -5.92
C ILE A 80 -17.91 -4.38 -7.01
N LYS A 81 -17.80 -4.78 -8.28
CA LYS A 81 -18.40 -4.11 -9.45
C LYS A 81 -17.98 -2.63 -9.59
N THR A 82 -16.80 -2.29 -9.09
CA THR A 82 -16.18 -0.96 -9.22
C THR A 82 -14.70 -1.10 -9.53
N TYR A 83 -14.11 -0.09 -10.15
CA TYR A 83 -12.71 -0.06 -10.52
C TYR A 83 -11.90 0.70 -9.49
N ALA A 84 -10.64 0.29 -9.31
CA ALA A 84 -9.67 1.18 -8.71
C ALA A 84 -9.46 2.38 -9.65
N HIS A 85 -9.49 3.61 -9.14
CA HIS A 85 -9.29 4.80 -9.98
C HIS A 85 -7.83 5.26 -9.93
N GLN A 86 -7.25 5.20 -8.74
CA GLN A 86 -5.88 5.62 -8.48
C GLN A 86 -5.14 4.61 -7.62
N ILE A 87 -3.90 4.34 -7.97
CA ILE A 87 -2.96 3.56 -7.16
C ILE A 87 -1.83 4.48 -6.72
N LYS A 88 -1.50 4.39 -5.43
CA LYS A 88 -0.33 5.05 -4.86
C LYS A 88 0.60 4.02 -4.27
N THR A 89 1.86 4.03 -4.71
CA THR A 89 2.89 3.15 -4.17
C THR A 89 4.03 3.99 -3.59
N ASP A 90 4.91 3.37 -2.84
CA ASP A 90 6.23 3.95 -2.59
C ASP A 90 7.09 3.87 -3.89
N ASN A 91 8.34 4.34 -3.83
CA ASN A 91 9.27 4.22 -4.96
C ASN A 91 10.01 2.87 -4.97
N GLY A 92 9.43 1.81 -4.40
CA GLY A 92 9.97 0.46 -4.50
C GLY A 92 10.10 0.03 -5.96
N THR A 93 11.23 -0.60 -6.32
CA THR A 93 11.49 -1.04 -7.70
C THR A 93 10.49 -2.09 -8.17
N GLU A 94 9.93 -2.85 -7.23
CA GLU A 94 8.81 -3.78 -7.44
C GLU A 94 7.56 -3.14 -8.05
N PHE A 95 7.34 -1.85 -7.80
CA PHE A 95 6.20 -1.08 -8.31
C PHE A 95 6.56 -0.26 -9.55
N ILE A 96 7.85 0.00 -9.77
CA ILE A 96 8.38 0.70 -10.96
C ILE A 96 8.75 -0.35 -12.00
N ASN A 97 7.75 -0.97 -12.62
CA ASN A 97 7.98 -1.90 -13.72
C ASN A 97 7.05 -1.64 -14.92
N GLN A 98 7.50 -2.10 -16.08
CA GLN A 98 6.79 -1.90 -17.35
C GLN A 98 5.44 -2.65 -17.37
N THR A 99 5.38 -3.85 -16.78
CA THR A 99 4.18 -4.68 -16.74
C THR A 99 3.00 -4.00 -16.03
N LEU A 100 3.23 -3.43 -14.84
CA LEU A 100 2.19 -2.72 -14.09
C LEU A 100 1.80 -1.43 -14.82
N ARG A 101 2.77 -0.70 -15.36
CA ARG A 101 2.51 0.52 -16.12
C ARG A 101 1.61 0.26 -17.32
N GLU A 102 1.94 -0.73 -18.13
CA GLU A 102 1.13 -1.12 -19.30
C GLU A 102 -0.27 -1.57 -18.89
N TYR A 103 -0.38 -2.33 -17.81
CA TYR A 103 -1.66 -2.75 -17.28
C TYR A 103 -2.51 -1.56 -16.84
N TYR A 104 -1.97 -0.67 -15.99
CA TYR A 104 -2.68 0.51 -15.49
C TYR A 104 -3.13 1.41 -16.63
N MET A 105 -2.27 1.67 -17.61
CA MET A 105 -2.64 2.44 -18.81
C MET A 105 -3.77 1.74 -19.60
N LYS A 106 -3.71 0.42 -19.77
CA LYS A 106 -4.72 -0.35 -20.49
C LYS A 106 -6.10 -0.28 -19.85
N VAL A 107 -6.17 -0.31 -18.51
CA VAL A 107 -7.45 -0.30 -17.77
C VAL A 107 -7.86 1.10 -17.31
N GLY A 108 -7.08 2.14 -17.62
CA GLY A 108 -7.38 3.52 -17.25
C GLY A 108 -7.16 3.86 -15.77
N ILE A 109 -6.29 3.11 -15.08
CA ILE A 109 -5.92 3.38 -13.68
C ILE A 109 -4.83 4.46 -13.64
N SER A 110 -5.09 5.52 -12.89
CA SER A 110 -4.08 6.53 -12.55
C SER A 110 -3.07 5.92 -11.57
N TYR A 111 -1.78 6.18 -11.73
CA TYR A 111 -0.79 5.69 -10.76
C TYR A 111 0.22 6.78 -10.40
N GLU A 112 0.51 6.88 -9.11
CA GLU A 112 1.50 7.80 -8.55
C GLU A 112 2.49 7.02 -7.70
N THR A 113 3.78 7.28 -7.90
CA THR A 113 4.81 6.82 -6.97
C THR A 113 5.15 7.98 -6.03
N SER A 114 5.23 7.68 -4.74
CA SER A 114 5.44 8.68 -3.70
C SER A 114 6.86 9.26 -3.82
N VAL A 115 7.02 10.47 -4.35
CA VAL A 115 8.31 11.19 -4.25
C VAL A 115 8.58 11.46 -2.78
N ALA A 116 9.82 11.25 -2.30
CA ALA A 116 10.24 11.39 -0.89
C ALA A 116 10.03 12.79 -0.26
N ARG A 117 9.27 13.71 -0.86
CA ARG A 117 9.29 15.16 -0.59
C ARG A 117 7.94 15.87 -0.42
N SER A 118 6.82 15.20 -0.09
CA SER A 118 5.64 15.91 0.44
C SER A 118 5.04 15.30 1.72
N PRO A 119 5.74 15.38 2.87
CA PRO A 119 5.34 14.71 4.12
C PRO A 119 4.02 15.18 4.74
N GLN A 120 3.51 16.35 4.33
CA GLN A 120 2.46 17.05 5.07
C GLN A 120 1.04 16.58 4.75
N GLN A 121 0.77 16.15 3.51
CA GLN A 121 -0.55 15.60 3.15
C GLN A 121 -0.63 14.10 3.40
N ASN A 122 0.47 13.39 3.15
CA ASN A 122 0.53 11.94 3.21
C ASN A 122 0.92 11.39 4.59
N GLY A 123 1.63 12.18 5.41
CA GLY A 123 2.27 11.65 6.62
C GLY A 123 1.33 11.13 7.70
N ILE A 124 0.04 11.48 7.72
CA ILE A 124 -0.92 10.88 8.68
C ILE A 124 -1.38 9.50 8.18
N VAL A 125 -1.74 9.41 6.90
CA VAL A 125 -2.17 8.14 6.28
C VAL A 125 -0.98 7.18 6.21
N GLU A 126 0.19 7.65 5.81
CA GLU A 126 1.43 6.85 5.81
C GLU A 126 1.79 6.35 7.21
N ARG A 127 1.73 7.20 8.24
CA ARG A 127 1.98 6.75 9.63
C ARG A 127 0.94 5.74 10.11
N ARG A 128 -0.32 5.91 9.72
CA ARG A 128 -1.39 4.96 10.05
C ARG A 128 -1.21 3.63 9.32
N ASN A 129 -0.93 3.66 8.03
CA ASN A 129 -0.64 2.47 7.22
C ASN A 129 0.59 1.75 7.77
N HIS A 130 1.66 2.47 8.11
CA HIS A 130 2.84 1.87 8.76
C HIS A 130 2.50 1.26 10.12
N THR A 131 1.69 1.92 10.94
CA THR A 131 1.21 1.37 12.22
C THR A 131 0.39 0.09 12.00
N LEU A 132 -0.47 0.08 10.99
CA LEU A 132 -1.29 -1.08 10.64
C LEU A 132 -0.43 -2.24 10.12
N ILE A 133 0.59 -1.95 9.31
CA ILE A 133 1.56 -2.94 8.83
C ILE A 133 2.32 -3.54 10.01
N GLU A 134 2.82 -2.72 10.94
CA GLU A 134 3.52 -3.21 12.13
C GLU A 134 2.61 -3.97 13.10
N ALA A 135 1.35 -3.55 13.25
CA ALA A 135 0.35 -4.28 14.04
C ALA A 135 0.03 -5.63 13.39
N THR A 136 -0.20 -5.67 12.08
CA THR A 136 -0.44 -6.90 11.31
C THR A 136 0.76 -7.84 11.41
N ARG A 137 1.97 -7.32 11.27
CA ARG A 137 3.22 -8.08 11.47
C ARG A 137 3.27 -8.67 12.89
N THR A 138 2.97 -7.86 13.90
CA THR A 138 2.94 -8.30 15.30
C THR A 138 1.91 -9.41 15.49
N MET A 139 0.71 -9.27 14.93
CA MET A 139 -0.34 -10.29 14.99
C MET A 139 0.09 -11.59 14.28
N LEU A 140 0.71 -11.50 13.10
CA LEU A 140 1.21 -12.66 12.35
C LEU A 140 2.34 -13.39 13.12
N ILE A 141 3.25 -12.64 13.76
CA ILE A 141 4.30 -13.21 14.61
C ILE A 141 3.69 -13.86 15.85
N TYR A 142 2.79 -13.17 16.54
CA TYR A 142 2.16 -13.61 17.79
C TYR A 142 1.30 -14.87 17.59
N ALA A 143 0.51 -14.93 16.53
CA ALA A 143 -0.36 -16.06 16.22
C ALA A 143 0.40 -17.37 15.92
N LYS A 144 1.74 -17.39 16.00
CA LYS A 144 2.60 -18.43 15.43
C LYS A 144 2.27 -18.70 13.95
N ALA A 145 1.63 -17.74 13.26
CA ALA A 145 1.32 -17.82 11.84
C ALA A 145 2.58 -17.66 10.98
N LEU A 146 3.75 -17.47 11.60
CA LEU A 146 5.05 -17.83 11.03
C LEU A 146 5.08 -19.28 10.48
N LEU A 147 4.17 -20.16 10.94
CA LEU A 147 3.96 -21.52 10.42
C LEU A 147 2.92 -21.66 9.29
N PHE A 148 2.18 -20.61 8.90
CA PHE A 148 1.07 -20.75 7.95
C PHE A 148 1.10 -19.70 6.84
N LEU A 149 2.02 -19.92 5.89
CA LEU A 149 1.65 -20.45 4.58
C LEU A 149 2.84 -21.18 4.01
#